data_AF-A0A7J9WSM0-F1
#
_entry.id   AF-A0A7J9WSM0-F1
#
_cell.length_a   1.000
_cell.length_b   1.000
_cell.length_c   1.000
_cell.angle_alpha   90.00
_cell.angle_beta   90.00
_cell.angle_gamma   90.00
#
_symmetry.space_group_name_H-M   'P 1'
#
loop_
_entity.id
_entity.type
_entity.pdbx_description
1 polymer ?
#
loop_
_entity_poly.entity_id
_entity_poly.type
_entity_poly.pdbx_seq_one_letter_code
_entity_poly.pdbx_strand_id
1 'polypeptide(L)' 'MTVWIGTSGWQYADWRGAFYPQRMAQRGWLEHYAAGFRTVELNASFYRLPSRQ' A
#
# COMPACT_ATOMS: atom_id res chain seq x y z
N MET A 1 -21.26 1.77 -14.72
CA MET A 1 -20.38 0.75 -14.10
C MET A 1 -19.31 1.46 -13.30
N THR A 2 -19.05 1.03 -12.07
CA THR A 2 -17.99 1.59 -11.22
C THR A 2 -16.73 0.74 -11.39
N VAL A 3 -15.59 1.39 -11.66
CA VAL A 3 -14.28 0.74 -11.78
C VAL A 3 -13.41 1.19 -10.61
N TRP A 4 -12.70 0.24 -9.99
CA TRP A 4 -11.74 0.54 -8.92
C TRP A 4 -10.32 0.31 -9.45
N ILE A 5 -9.43 1.25 -9.13
CA ILE A 5 -8.03 1.23 -9.58
C ILE A 5 -7.14 1.25 -8.33
N GLY A 6 -6.07 0.45 -8.38
CA GLY A 6 -5.05 0.30 -7.36
C GLY A 6 -3.83 -0.46 -7.89
N THR A 7 -2.90 -0.80 -7.00
CA THR A 7 -1.63 -1.47 -7.34
C THR A 7 -1.50 -2.84 -6.66
N SER A 8 -0.53 -3.66 -7.11
CA SER A 8 -0.20 -4.97 -6.53
C SER A 8 0.63 -4.88 -5.25
N GLY A 9 0.19 -4.04 -4.31
CA GLY A 9 0.86 -3.74 -3.04
C GLY A 9 1.13 -2.25 -2.88
N TRP A 10 1.63 -1.85 -1.70
CA TRP A 10 1.94 -0.46 -1.37
C TRP A 10 3.31 -0.28 -0.71
N GLN A 11 4.07 -1.36 -0.49
CA GLN A 11 5.31 -1.31 0.28
C GLN A 11 6.55 -1.23 -0.63
N TYR A 12 6.63 -0.18 -1.45
CA TYR A 12 7.75 0.04 -2.37
C TYR A 12 8.62 1.22 -1.92
N ALA A 13 9.90 0.98 -1.64
CA ALA A 13 10.84 2.01 -1.20
C ALA A 13 11.12 3.06 -2.29
N ASP A 14 11.15 2.64 -3.55
CA ASP A 14 11.40 3.49 -4.71
C ASP A 14 10.30 4.54 -4.94
N TRP A 15 9.15 4.40 -4.28
CA TRP A 15 8.08 5.39 -4.30
C TRP A 15 8.36 6.59 -3.40
N ARG A 16 9.39 6.55 -2.55
CA ARG A 16 9.81 7.73 -1.77
C ARG A 16 10.26 8.85 -2.69
N GLY A 17 9.77 10.06 -2.44
CA GLY A 17 10.04 11.26 -3.24
C GLY A 17 9.16 11.39 -4.48
N ALA A 18 8.60 10.31 -5.01
CA ALA A 18 7.67 10.32 -6.14
C ALA A 18 6.20 10.28 -5.69
N PHE A 19 5.88 9.38 -4.76
CA PHE A 19 4.54 9.20 -4.21
C PHE A 19 4.53 9.41 -2.69
N TYR A 20 5.46 8.79 -1.95
CA TYR A 20 5.58 9.01 -0.51
C TYR A 20 6.48 10.21 -0.19
N PRO A 21 6.12 11.06 0.79
CA PRO A 21 7.03 12.08 1.29
C PRO A 21 8.36 11.48 1.74
N GLN A 22 9.47 12.14 1.42
CA GLN A 22 10.81 11.57 1.54
C GLN A 22 11.14 11.03 2.94
N ARG A 23 10.69 11.73 3.99
CA ARG A 23 10.92 11.39 5.40
C ARG A 23 9.75 10.68 6.09
N MET A 24 8.76 10.20 5.33
CA MET A 24 7.62 9.48 5.90
C MET A 24 8.06 8.12 6.50
N ALA A 25 7.57 7.81 7.70
CA ALA A 25 7.75 6.50 8.31
C ALA A 25 6.92 5.44 7.56
N GLN A 26 7.47 4.24 7.36
CA GLN A 26 6.81 3.17 6.58
C GLN A 26 5.44 2.77 7.15
N ARG A 27 5.25 2.85 8.48
CA ARG A 27 3.95 2.60 9.12
C ARG A 27 2.81 3.45 8.56
N GLY A 28 3.13 4.67 8.08
CA GLY A 28 2.14 5.59 7.51
C GLY A 28 1.89 5.41 6.00
N TRP A 29 2.56 4.46 5.36
CA TRP A 29 2.44 4.30 3.90
C TRP A 29 1.08 3.78 3.47
N LEU A 30 0.46 2.90 4.26
CA LEU A 30 -0.88 2.40 3.94
C LEU A 30 -1.91 3.53 4.03
N GLU A 31 -1.82 4.35 5.07
CA GLU A 31 -2.70 5.51 5.25
C GLU A 31 -2.54 6.53 4.13
N HIS A 32 -1.30 6.82 3.74
CA HIS A 32 -1.02 7.71 2.60
C HIS A 32 -1.54 7.12 1.27
N TYR A 33 -1.30 5.83 1.04
CA TYR A 33 -1.78 5.14 -0.15
C TYR A 33 -3.32 5.14 -0.23
N ALA A 34 -3.99 4.86 0.88
CA ALA A 34 -5.45 4.81 0.97
C ALA A 34 -6.13 6.18 0.80
N ALA A 35 -5.37 7.28 0.95
CA ALA A 35 -5.86 8.62 0.61
C ALA A 35 -5.98 8.85 -0.91
N GLY A 36 -5.24 8.10 -1.73
CA GLY A 36 -5.25 8.22 -3.19
C GLY A 36 -5.97 7.08 -3.92
N PHE A 37 -5.86 5.85 -3.41
CA PHE A 37 -6.43 4.65 -4.04
C PHE A 37 -7.41 3.95 -3.10
N ARG A 38 -8.49 3.42 -3.68
CA ARG A 38 -9.57 2.74 -2.92
C ARG A 38 -9.36 1.24 -2.81
N THR A 39 -8.42 0.68 -3.56
CA THR A 39 -8.10 -0.75 -3.56
C THR A 39 -6.60 -0.97 -3.62
N VAL A 40 -6.17 -2.13 -3.15
CA VAL A 40 -4.81 -2.66 -3.27
C VAL A 40 -4.88 -4.18 -3.29
N GLU A 41 -4.08 -4.81 -4.13
CA GLU A 41 -3.95 -6.27 -4.13
C GLU A 41 -2.88 -6.70 -3.11
N LEU A 42 -3.12 -7.83 -2.45
CA LEU A 42 -2.30 -8.36 -1.37
C LEU A 42 -1.87 -9.80 -1.64
N ASN A 43 -0.56 -10.02 -1.70
CA ASN A 43 0.04 -11.34 -1.93
C ASN A 43 0.85 -11.85 -0.71
N ALA A 44 0.87 -11.11 0.40
CA ALA A 44 1.65 -11.48 1.59
C ALA A 44 1.19 -12.82 2.21
N SER A 45 -0.10 -13.15 2.10
CA SER A 45 -0.68 -14.39 2.63
C SER A 45 -0.16 -15.66 1.96
N PHE A 46 0.36 -15.57 0.73
CA PHE A 46 1.02 -16.71 0.07
C PHE A 46 2.31 -17.14 0.78
N TYR A 47 2.97 -16.21 1.47
CA TYR A 47 4.24 -16.46 2.16
C TYR A 47 4.05 -16.70 3.65
N ARG A 48 3.08 -16.01 4.27
CA ARG A 48 2.77 -16.18 5.69
C ARG A 48 1.35 -15.73 5.98
N LEU A 49 0.58 -16.57 6.67
CA LEU A 49 -0.72 -16.17 7.19
C LEU A 49 -0.56 -15.05 8.23
N PRO A 50 -1.33 -13.96 8.13
CA PRO A 50 -1.34 -12.92 9.15
C PRO A 50 -1.89 -13.47 10.47
N SER A 51 -1.34 -12.98 11.59
CA SER A 51 -1.95 -13.22 12.90
C SER A 51 -3.30 -12.53 12.99
N ARG A 52 -4.23 -13.11 13.76
CA ARG A 52 -5.45 -12.40 14.15
C ARG A 52 -5.04 -11.18 15.00
N GLN A 53 -5.67 -10.03 14.74
CA GLN A 53 -5.48 -8.81 15.54
C GLN A 53 -5.95 -9.00 16.97
#